data_AF-A0A971N2A1-F1
#
_entry.id   AF-A0A971N2A1-F1
#
_cell.length_a   1.000
_cell.length_b   1.000
_cell.length_c   1.000
_cell.angle_alpha   90.00
_cell.angle_beta   90.00
_cell.angle_gamma   90.00
#
_symmetry.space_group_name_H-M   'P 1'
#
loop_
_entity.id
_entity.type
_entity.pdbx_description
1 polymer ?
#
loop_
_entity_poly.entity_id
_entity_poly.type
_entity_poly.pdbx_seq_one_letter_code
_entity_poly.pdbx_strand_id
1 'polypeptide(L)' 'MARAGNRKGREKVADVSIIIKIAGVGILISIMNMVLKQADKEEQAQLLTLAGVVIVLLMVIPLLYRLFQEVRAVFGL' A
#
# COMPACT_ATOMS: atom_id res chain seq x y z
N MET A 1 -7.37 45.61 1.63
CA MET A 1 -6.78 44.47 0.91
C MET A 1 -6.10 43.54 1.92
N ALA A 2 -6.73 42.44 2.34
CA ALA A 2 -6.09 41.41 3.15
C ALA A 2 -6.86 40.09 2.99
N ARG A 3 -6.44 39.23 2.05
CA ARG A 3 -6.92 37.84 1.99
C ARG A 3 -5.95 36.98 2.80
N ALA A 4 -6.35 36.67 4.03
CA ALA A 4 -5.66 35.73 4.91
C ALA A 4 -5.89 34.29 4.44
N GLY A 5 -4.86 33.46 4.67
CA GLY A 5 -4.67 32.17 4.04
C GLY A 5 -5.68 31.10 4.40
N ASN A 6 -6.13 30.38 3.37
CA ASN A 6 -6.81 29.11 3.49
C ASN A 6 -5.95 28.02 2.82
N ARG A 7 -5.06 27.37 3.58
CA ARG A 7 -4.23 26.24 3.10
C ARG A 7 -4.09 25.10 4.12
N LYS A 8 -5.06 24.91 5.03
CA LYS A 8 -4.99 23.85 6.05
C LYS A 8 -5.95 22.68 5.75
N GLY A 9 -5.85 22.12 4.55
CA GLY A 9 -6.76 21.06 4.08
C GLY A 9 -6.11 19.91 3.30
N ARG A 10 -4.77 19.82 3.23
CA ARG A 10 -4.07 18.83 2.37
C ARG A 10 -3.26 17.76 3.10
N GLU A 11 -3.27 17.72 4.44
CA GLU A 11 -2.39 16.82 5.21
C GLU A 11 -2.98 15.42 5.47
N LYS A 12 -4.30 15.29 5.65
CA LYS A 12 -4.92 14.02 6.07
C LYS A 12 -5.03 12.95 4.97
N VAL A 13 -4.85 13.32 3.70
CA VAL A 13 -5.07 12.41 2.56
C VAL A 13 -3.86 11.51 2.31
N ALA A 14 -2.65 11.95 2.67
CA ALA A 14 -1.42 11.23 2.37
C ALA A 14 -1.30 9.90 3.14
N ASP A 15 -1.63 9.89 4.44
CA ASP A 15 -1.49 8.68 5.28
C ASP A 15 -2.53 7.60 4.96
N VAL A 16 -3.76 7.99 4.65
CA VAL A 16 -4.82 7.01 4.30
C VAL A 16 -4.62 6.46 2.88
N SER A 17 -3.93 7.21 2.01
CA SER A 17 -3.69 6.80 0.63
C SER A 17 -2.92 5.48 0.52
N ILE A 18 -2.02 5.16 1.47
CA ILE A 18 -1.26 3.90 1.41
C ILE A 18 -2.13 2.69 1.77
N ILE A 19 -2.99 2.84 2.79
CA ILE A 19 -3.91 1.79 3.24
C ILE A 19 -4.90 1.47 2.12
N ILE A 20 -5.46 2.51 1.48
CA ILE A 20 -6.37 2.35 0.34
C ILE A 20 -5.67 1.66 -0.85
N LYS A 21 -4.40 2.00 -1.12
CA LYS A 21 -3.61 1.35 -2.18
C LYS A 21 -3.41 -0.15 -1.91
N ILE A 22 -3.00 -0.52 -0.69
CA ILE A 22 -2.79 -1.92 -0.32
C ILE A 22 -4.10 -2.71 -0.40
N ALA A 23 -5.22 -2.12 0.08
CA ALA A 23 -6.54 -2.73 -0.02
C ALA A 23 -6.96 -2.96 -1.49
N GLY A 24 -6.74 -1.97 -2.36
CA GLY A 24 -7.02 -2.09 -3.79
C GLY A 24 -6.21 -3.21 -4.48
N VAL A 25 -4.93 -3.33 -4.13
CA VAL A 25 -4.06 -4.40 -4.63
C VAL A 25 -4.55 -5.77 -4.15
N GLY A 26 -4.97 -5.88 -2.89
CA GLY A 26 -5.55 -7.11 -2.35
C GLY A 26 -6.81 -7.56 -3.10
N ILE A 27 -7.73 -6.64 -3.38
CA ILE A 27 -8.94 -6.91 -4.17
C ILE A 27 -8.57 -7.39 -5.58
N LEU A 28 -7.61 -6.73 -6.24
CA LEU A 28 -7.15 -7.10 -7.58
C LEU A 28 -6.57 -8.51 -7.61
N ILE A 29 -5.72 -8.86 -6.63
CA ILE A 29 -5.14 -10.20 -6.51
C ILE A 29 -6.24 -11.24 -6.30
N SER A 30 -7.24 -10.97 -5.45
CA SER A 30 -8.38 -11.88 -5.24
C SER A 30 -9.19 -12.11 -6.52
N ILE A 31 -9.46 -11.05 -7.28
CA ILE A 31 -10.18 -11.16 -8.56
C ILE A 31 -9.35 -11.97 -9.56
N MET A 32 -8.04 -11.71 -9.68
CA MET A 32 -7.19 -12.50 -10.57
C MET A 32 -7.13 -13.97 -10.17
N ASN A 33 -7.06 -14.26 -8.87
CA ASN A 33 -7.10 -15.63 -8.37
C ASN A 33 -8.41 -16.33 -8.75
N MET A 34 -9.54 -15.64 -8.65
CA MET A 34 -10.85 -16.16 -9.04
C MET A 34 -10.91 -16.44 -10.55
N VAL A 35 -10.42 -15.52 -11.39
CA VAL A 35 -10.38 -15.67 -12.85
C VAL A 35 -9.48 -16.85 -13.26
N LEU A 36 -8.29 -16.98 -12.66
CA LEU A 36 -7.37 -18.09 -12.97
C LEU A 36 -7.96 -19.44 -12.58
N LYS A 37 -8.64 -19.54 -11.43
CA LYS A 37 -9.36 -20.76 -11.04
C LYS A 37 -10.50 -21.08 -12.01
N GLN A 38 -11.24 -20.08 -12.48
CA GLN A 38 -12.30 -20.27 -13.46
C GLN A 38 -11.78 -20.66 -14.85
N ALA A 39 -10.53 -20.34 -15.16
CA ALA A 39 -9.84 -20.74 -16.38
C ALA A 39 -9.17 -22.13 -16.29
N ASP A 40 -9.43 -22.91 -15.23
CA ASP A 40 -8.80 -24.21 -14.97
C ASP A 40 -7.26 -24.12 -14.84
N LYS A 41 -6.76 -22.96 -14.37
CA LYS A 41 -5.34 -22.66 -14.14
C LYS A 41 -5.00 -22.62 -12.65
N GLU A 42 -5.26 -23.72 -11.95
CA GLU A 42 -5.08 -23.79 -10.49
C GLU A 42 -3.63 -23.55 -10.04
N GLU A 43 -2.65 -24.05 -10.78
CA GLU A 43 -1.23 -23.86 -10.46
C GLU A 43 -0.84 -22.37 -10.50
N GLN A 44 -1.35 -21.63 -11.50
CA GLN A 44 -1.10 -20.19 -11.63
C GLN A 44 -1.81 -19.42 -10.51
N ALA A 45 -3.00 -19.85 -10.10
CA ALA A 45 -3.75 -19.27 -8.99
C ALA A 45 -3.00 -19.41 -7.65
N GLN A 46 -2.35 -20.56 -7.42
CA GLN A 46 -1.49 -20.77 -6.26
C GLN A 46 -0.25 -19.88 -6.29
N LEU A 47 0.47 -19.83 -7.42
CA LEU A 47 1.64 -18.97 -7.61
C LEU A 47 1.28 -17.48 -7.47
N LEU A 48 0.12 -17.06 -7.97
CA LEU A 48 -0.40 -15.71 -7.83
C LEU A 48 -0.65 -15.35 -6.37
N THR A 49 -1.15 -16.29 -5.57
CA THR A 49 -1.39 -16.06 -4.14
C THR A 49 -0.06 -15.80 -3.41
N LEU A 50 0.98 -16.59 -3.70
CA LEU A 50 2.33 -16.35 -3.20
C LEU A 50 2.90 -15.01 -3.67
N ALA A 51 2.82 -14.71 -4.97
CA ALA A 51 3.30 -13.45 -5.55
C ALA A 51 2.58 -12.25 -4.93
N GLY A 52 1.27 -12.37 -4.68
CA GLY A 52 0.47 -11.35 -4.01
C GLY A 52 0.97 -11.03 -2.61
N VAL A 53 1.32 -12.05 -1.82
CA VAL A 53 1.94 -11.86 -0.49
C VAL A 53 3.27 -11.13 -0.61
N VAL A 54 4.15 -11.57 -1.52
CA VAL A 54 5.46 -10.94 -1.74
C VAL A 54 5.31 -9.47 -2.13
N ILE A 55 4.40 -9.15 -3.06
CA ILE A 55 4.12 -7.78 -3.49
C ILE A 55 3.67 -6.90 -2.32
N VAL A 56 2.75 -7.39 -1.49
CA VAL A 56 2.26 -6.65 -0.32
C VAL A 56 3.40 -6.41 0.68
N LEU A 57 4.24 -7.41 0.94
CA LEU A 57 5.41 -7.24 1.80
C LEU A 57 6.37 -6.16 1.26
N LEU A 58 6.61 -6.14 -0.05
CA LEU A 58 7.43 -5.11 -0.69
C LEU A 58 6.82 -3.70 -0.53
N MET A 59 5.49 -3.57 -0.53
CA MET A 59 4.82 -2.29 -0.28
C MET A 59 4.99 -1.79 1.16
N VAL A 60 5.23 -2.69 2.11
CA VAL A 60 5.46 -2.34 3.53
C VAL A 60 6.90 -1.85 3.77
N ILE A 61 7.89 -2.29 2.99
CA ILE A 61 9.30 -1.87 3.13
C ILE A 61 9.49 -0.34 3.21
N PRO A 62 8.96 0.49 2.29
CA PRO A 62 9.15 1.94 2.36
C PRO A 62 8.46 2.58 3.58
N LEU A 63 7.40 1.97 4.13
CA LEU A 63 6.77 2.42 5.38
C LEU A 63 7.71 2.18 6.56
N LEU A 64 8.32 0.99 6.62
CA LEU A 64 9.31 0.67 7.63
C LEU A 64 10.52 1.61 7.54
N TYR A 65 11.00 1.88 6.33
CA TYR A 65 12.08 2.84 6.13
C TYR A 65 11.75 4.23 6.69
N ARG A 66 10.55 4.76 6.39
CA ARG A 66 10.10 6.04 6.94
C ARG A 66 10.02 6.01 8.46
N LEU A 67 9.44 4.95 9.03
CA LEU A 67 9.39 4.77 10.47
C LEU A 67 10.78 4.78 11.09
N PHE A 68 11.75 4.08 10.51
CA PHE A 68 13.14 4.09 10.98
C PHE A 68 13.80 5.46 10.86
N GLN A 69 13.52 6.23 9.81
CA GLN A 69 14.02 7.60 9.68
C GLN A 69 13.43 8.51 10.75
N GLU A 70 12.13 8.42 11.00
CA GLU A 70 11.46 9.19 12.06
C GLU A 70 12.01 8.82 13.44
N VAL A 71 12.21 7.53 13.72
CA VAL A 71 12.85 7.05 14.94
C VAL A 71 14.24 7.66 15.08
N ARG A 72 15.10 7.57 14.05
CA ARG A 72 16.44 8.18 14.08
C ARG A 72 16.40 9.68 14.32
N ALA A 73 15.49 10.39 13.67
CA ALA A 73 15.30 11.82 13.84
C ALA A 73 14.91 12.19 15.28
N VAL A 74 14.02 11.41 15.91
CA VAL A 74 13.64 11.60 17.32
C VAL A 74 14.84 11.38 18.26
N PHE A 75 15.69 10.40 17.94
CA PHE A 75 16.90 10.11 18.72
C PHE A 75 18.12 10.96 18.33
N GLY A 76 18.01 11.85 17.32
CA GLY A 76 19.09 12.73 16.86
C GLY A 76 20.27 12.01 16.21
N LEU A 77 20.04 10.83 15.62
CA LEU A 77 21.05 9.96 14.98
C LEU A 77 21.06 10.07 13.45
#